data_AF-A0AAU2NC24-F1
#
_entry.id   AF-A0AAU2NC24-F1
#
_cell.length_a   1.000
_cell.length_b   1.000
_cell.length_c   1.000
_cell.angle_alpha   90.00
_cell.angle_beta   90.00
_cell.angle_gamma   90.00
#
_symmetry.space_group_name_H-M   'P 1'
#
loop_
_entity.id
_entity.type
_entity.pdbx_description
1 polymer ?
#
loop_
_entity_poly.entity_id
_entity_poly.type
_entity_poly.pdbx_seq_one_letter_code
_entity_poly.pdbx_strand_id
1 'polypeptide(L)' 'MDEMLDALLDGVTEPRLKLISGDEARALMVLLGALDDDAQPQEIRYAAGEMRFRLGSRLAVPL' A
#
# COMPACT_ATOMS: atom_id res chain seq x y z
N MET A 1 11.88 -6.38 -14.17
CA MET A 1 11.48 -5.34 -13.21
C MET A 1 11.37 -6.00 -11.85
N ASP A 2 11.49 -5.23 -10.79
CA ASP A 2 11.33 -5.74 -9.42
C ASP A 2 9.86 -6.11 -9.21
N GLU A 3 9.56 -7.40 -9.04
CA GLU A 3 8.19 -7.92 -8.94
C GLU A 3 7.40 -7.26 -7.79
N MET A 4 8.09 -6.83 -6.73
CA MET A 4 7.47 -6.12 -5.63
C MET A 4 7.04 -4.71 -6.04
N LEU A 5 7.89 -4.01 -6.79
CA LEU A 5 7.54 -2.69 -7.33
C LEU A 5 6.36 -2.79 -8.29
N ASP A 6 6.35 -3.79 -9.17
CA ASP A 6 5.24 -4.02 -10.10
C ASP A 6 3.91 -4.24 -9.35
N ALA A 7 3.91 -5.10 -8.31
CA ALA A 7 2.73 -5.34 -7.49
C ALA A 7 2.24 -4.09 -6.74
N LEU A 8 3.17 -3.25 -6.24
CA LEU A 8 2.83 -1.99 -5.57
C LEU A 8 2.22 -1.00 -6.57
N LEU A 9 2.80 -0.88 -7.76
CA LEU A 9 2.30 0.01 -8.81
C LEU A 9 0.91 -0.42 -9.30
N ASP A 10 0.67 -1.73 -9.48
CA ASP A 10 -0.65 -2.26 -9.77
C ASP A 10 -1.65 -1.89 -8.66
N GLY A 11 -1.25 -2.08 -7.39
CA GLY A 11 -2.04 -1.70 -6.23
C GLY A 11 -2.36 -0.20 -6.17
N VAL A 12 -1.41 0.67 -6.54
CA VAL A 12 -1.56 2.14 -6.57
C VAL A 12 -2.44 2.60 -7.74
N THR A 13 -2.35 1.94 -8.88
CA THR A 13 -3.09 2.31 -10.10
C THR A 13 -4.50 1.70 -10.15
N GLU A 14 -4.78 0.64 -9.39
CA GLU A 14 -6.09 0.01 -9.34
C GLU A 14 -7.17 1.00 -8.84
N PRO A 15 -8.25 1.27 -9.62
CA PRO A 15 -9.29 2.23 -9.25
C PRO A 15 -10.01 1.89 -7.93
N ARG A 16 -10.12 0.61 -7.58
CA ARG A 16 -10.74 0.15 -6.32
C ARG A 16 -9.89 -0.95 -5.70
N LEU A 17 -9.14 -0.61 -4.65
CA LEU A 17 -8.46 -1.59 -3.79
C LEU A 17 -9.48 -2.61 -3.25
N LYS A 18 -9.40 -3.87 -3.68
CA LYS A 18 -10.31 -4.93 -3.25
C LYS A 18 -9.77 -5.60 -1.98
N LEU A 19 -10.04 -4.98 -0.84
CA LEU A 19 -9.85 -5.63 0.46
C LEU A 19 -11.16 -6.24 0.91
N ILE A 20 -11.10 -7.44 1.50
CA ILE A 20 -12.26 -8.20 1.98
C ILE A 20 -12.75 -7.59 3.30
N SER A 21 -11.86 -7.01 4.12
CA SER A 21 -12.24 -6.34 5.37
C SER A 21 -11.37 -5.13 5.74
N GLY A 22 -11.83 -4.35 6.73
CA GLY A 22 -11.04 -3.27 7.33
C GLY A 22 -9.82 -3.76 8.12
N ASP A 23 -9.85 -4.98 8.66
CA ASP A 23 -8.70 -5.55 9.37
C ASP A 23 -7.58 -5.95 8.42
N GLU A 24 -7.92 -6.48 7.24
CA GLU A 24 -6.94 -6.74 6.19
C GLU A 24 -6.26 -5.44 5.72
N ALA A 25 -7.02 -4.35 5.63
CA ALA A 25 -6.45 -3.04 5.30
C ALA A 25 -5.44 -2.57 6.36
N ARG A 26 -5.76 -2.76 7.65
CA ARG A 26 -4.86 -2.42 8.75
C ARG A 26 -3.61 -3.29 8.75
N ALA A 27 -3.76 -4.60 8.55
CA ALA A 27 -2.63 -5.52 8.44
C ALA A 27 -1.71 -5.13 7.27
N LEU A 28 -2.30 -4.82 6.11
CA LEU A 28 -1.54 -4.38 4.94
C LEU A 28 -0.84 -3.03 5.18
N MET A 29 -1.47 -2.08 5.88
CA MET A 29 -0.80 -0.82 6.27
C MET A 29 0.45 -1.06 7.11
N VAL A 30 0.44 -2.03 8.03
CA VAL A 30 1.62 -2.40 8.83
C VAL A 30 2.73 -2.95 7.93
N LEU A 31 2.40 -3.89 7.05
CA LEU A 31 3.37 -4.49 6.12
C LEU A 31 4.00 -3.46 5.18
N LEU A 32 3.18 -2.57 4.62
CA LEU A 32 3.67 -1.46 3.79
C LEU A 32 4.55 -0.48 4.59
N GLY A 33 4.38 -0.40 5.91
CA GLY A 33 5.24 0.41 6.77
C GLY A 33 6.65 -0.16 6.91
N ALA A 34 6.80 -1.48 6.84
CA ALA A 34 8.11 -2.12 6.83
C ALA A 34 8.88 -1.86 5.53
N LEU A 35 8.20 -1.38 4.49
CA LEU A 35 8.83 -0.97 3.23
C LEU A 35 9.33 0.49 3.25
N ASP A 36 9.02 1.26 4.29
CA ASP A 36 9.58 2.60 4.52
C ASP A 36 10.93 2.50 5.26
N ASP A 37 11.81 1.65 4.73
CA ASP A 37 13.16 1.40 5.24
C ASP A 37 14.18 1.93 4.22
N ASP A 38 15.21 2.64 4.69
CA ASP A 38 16.24 3.23 3.82
C ASP A 38 17.01 2.20 2.97
N ALA A 39 16.99 0.91 3.35
CA ALA A 39 17.53 -0.19 2.59
C ALA A 39 16.71 -0.54 1.33
N GLN A 40 15.44 -0.12 1.26
CA GLN A 40 14.59 -0.32 0.08
C GLN A 40 14.91 0.70 -1.02
N PRO A 41 14.79 0.34 -2.31
CA PRO A 41 14.82 1.29 -3.41
C PRO A 41 13.80 2.43 -3.23
N GLN A 42 14.15 3.63 -3.68
CA GLN A 42 13.31 4.82 -3.51
C GLN A 42 11.92 4.64 -4.14
N GLU A 43 11.85 3.96 -5.28
CA GLU A 43 10.61 3.67 -6.01
C GLU A 43 9.68 2.78 -5.18
N ILE A 44 10.23 1.80 -4.46
CA ILE A 44 9.48 0.92 -3.56
C ILE A 44 8.96 1.70 -2.36
N ARG A 45 9.81 2.50 -1.71
CA ARG A 45 9.38 3.35 -0.58
C ARG A 45 8.24 4.28 -0.99
N TYR A 46 8.38 4.93 -2.15
CA TYR A 46 7.38 5.83 -2.70
C TYR A 46 6.06 5.10 -2.98
N ALA A 47 6.10 3.97 -3.69
CA ALA A 47 4.90 3.22 -4.04
C ALA A 47 4.19 2.65 -2.79
N ALA A 48 4.95 2.19 -1.80
CA ALA A 48 4.40 1.74 -0.51
C ALA A 48 3.73 2.87 0.27
N GLY A 49 4.34 4.07 0.28
CA GLY A 49 3.78 5.28 0.90
C GLY A 49 2.45 5.70 0.26
N GLU A 50 2.40 5.74 -1.07
CA GLU A 50 1.17 6.01 -1.83
C GLU A 50 0.06 5.00 -1.51
N MET A 51 0.39 3.71 -1.48
CA MET A 51 -0.58 2.67 -1.17
C MET A 51 -1.11 2.78 0.28
N ARG A 52 -0.25 3.10 1.26
CA ARG A 52 -0.66 3.39 2.64
C ARG A 52 -1.61 4.58 2.72
N PHE A 53 -1.30 5.66 2.01
CA PHE A 53 -2.15 6.85 1.99
C PHE A 53 -3.55 6.53 1.45
N ARG A 54 -3.64 5.77 0.35
CA ARG A 54 -4.92 5.34 -0.24
C ARG A 54 -5.73 4.47 0.72
N LEU A 55 -5.09 3.51 1.39
CA LEU A 55 -5.74 2.63 2.36
C LEU A 55 -6.23 3.40 3.59
N GLY A 56 -5.39 4.26 4.16
CA GLY A 56 -5.74 5.09 5.30
C GLY A 56 -6.92 6.03 5.00
N SER A 57 -6.91 6.66 3.82
CA SER A 57 -8.01 7.52 3.36
C SER A 57 -9.33 6.78 3.28
N ARG A 58 -9.32 5.51 2.82
CA ARG A 58 -10.53 4.69 2.75
C ARG A 58 -11.01 4.21 4.12
N LEU A 59 -10.11 3.85 5.02
CA LEU A 59 -10.45 3.42 6.38
C LEU A 59 -11.01 4.55 7.24
N ALA A 60 -10.65 5.80 6.95
CA ALA A 60 -11.19 6.97 7.62
C ALA A 60 -12.64 7.29 7.23
N VAL A 61 -13.14 6.73 6.11
CA VAL A 61 -14.52 6.88 5.68
C VAL A 61 -15.38 5.81 6.39
N PRO A 62 -16.45 6.21 7.10
CA PRO A 62 -17.42 5.25 7.64
C PRO A 62 -18.01 4.40 6.51
N LEU A 63 -18.14 3.09 6.74
CA LEU A 63 -18.80 2.16 5.81
C LEU A 63 -20.28 2.51 5.61
#